data_AF-A0A367YEF9-F1
#
_entry.id   AF-A0A367YEF9-F1
#
_cell.length_a   1.000
_cell.length_b   1.000
_cell.length_c   1.000
_cell.angle_alpha   90.00
_cell.angle_beta   90.00
_cell.angle_gamma   90.00
#
_symmetry.space_group_name_H-M   'P 1'
#
loop_
_entity.id
_entity.type
_entity.pdbx_description
1 polymer ?
#
loop_
_entity_poly.entity_id
_entity_poly.type
_entity_poly.pdbx_seq_one_letter_code
_entity_poly.pdbx_strand_id
1 'polypeptide(L)'
;MRQATFSNPEDASEYLANYIIHKINTTTSSPFVLGLPTGSSPEGIYARLIKANKEGRVSFKNVVTFNMDDTWAWLLRTCSPTTTSFLQPRRHPPRNINILNGLAADVEKECADYEAKIKKYGRINLFLGGLGPEGHLAFNEAGSSRDSITRKVDLVESTIKANSRFFGNDEARCQSTP
;
A
#
# COMPACT_ATOMS: atom_id res chain seq x y z
N MET A 1 1.37 -21.06 6.92
CA MET A 1 2.00 -19.78 7.28
C MET A 1 3.52 -19.99 7.34
N ARG A 2 4.33 -19.02 6.89
CA ARG A 2 5.78 -19.01 7.12
C ARG A 2 6.09 -17.79 7.98
N GLN A 3 6.92 -17.96 9.00
CA GLN A 3 7.38 -16.89 9.87
C GLN A 3 8.90 -16.78 9.73
N ALA A 4 9.40 -15.55 9.59
CA ALA A 4 10.81 -15.25 9.58
C ALA A 4 11.06 -14.14 10.61
N THR A 5 12.09 -14.31 11.44
CA THR A 5 12.48 -13.38 12.49
C THR A 5 13.83 -12.79 12.14
N PHE A 6 13.97 -11.48 12.30
CA PHE A 6 15.17 -10.73 11.97
C PHE A 6 15.61 -9.94 13.19
N SER A 7 16.93 -9.72 13.32
CA SER A 7 17.51 -8.99 14.44
C SER A 7 17.24 -7.49 14.37
N ASN A 8 16.97 -6.95 13.18
CA ASN A 8 16.68 -5.54 12.94
C ASN A 8 15.69 -5.35 11.75
N PRO A 9 15.05 -4.17 11.64
CA PRO A 9 14.13 -3.83 10.55
C PRO A 9 14.77 -3.80 9.15
N GLU A 10 16.07 -3.50 9.05
CA GLU A 10 16.79 -3.37 7.80
C GLU A 10 16.97 -4.72 7.09
N ASP A 11 17.24 -5.77 7.85
CA ASP A 11 17.34 -7.17 7.40
C ASP A 11 15.98 -7.68 6.94
N ALA A 12 14.92 -7.37 7.72
CA ALA A 12 13.55 -7.70 7.34
C ALA A 12 13.15 -7.00 6.03
N SER A 13 13.50 -5.73 5.90
CA SER A 13 13.26 -4.93 4.69
C SER A 13 14.01 -5.47 3.48
N GLU A 14 15.26 -5.90 3.67
CA GLU A 14 16.06 -6.52 2.61
C GLU A 14 15.49 -7.86 2.15
N TYR A 15 15.14 -8.72 3.11
CA TYR A 15 14.52 -10.00 2.82
C TYR A 15 13.23 -9.83 2.01
N LEU A 16 12.33 -8.95 2.46
CA LEU A 16 11.04 -8.70 1.78
C LEU A 16 11.23 -8.07 0.40
N ALA A 17 12.16 -7.12 0.24
CA ALA A 17 12.46 -6.54 -1.06
C ALA A 17 12.99 -7.59 -2.04
N ASN A 18 13.94 -8.44 -1.61
CA ASN A 18 14.48 -9.52 -2.43
C ASN A 18 13.40 -10.57 -2.77
N TYR A 19 12.48 -10.85 -1.84
CA TYR A 19 11.34 -11.72 -2.10
C TYR A 19 10.40 -11.15 -3.18
N ILE A 20 10.05 -9.86 -3.09
CA ILE A 20 9.23 -9.17 -4.10
C ILE A 20 9.91 -9.20 -5.47
N ILE A 21 11.21 -8.88 -5.54
CA ILE A 21 12.00 -8.92 -6.77
C ILE A 21 11.98 -10.32 -7.38
N HIS A 22 12.24 -11.35 -6.56
CA HIS A 22 12.21 -12.73 -7.00
C HIS A 22 10.83 -13.12 -7.56
N LYS A 23 9.74 -12.72 -6.89
CA LYS A 23 8.38 -12.99 -7.37
C LYS A 23 8.07 -12.28 -8.68
N ILE A 24 8.46 -11.02 -8.84
CA ILE A 24 8.28 -10.28 -10.09
C ILE A 24 9.05 -10.97 -11.23
N ASN A 25 10.32 -11.33 -11.00
CA ASN A 25 11.19 -11.89 -12.03
C ASN A 25 10.85 -13.33 -12.43
N THR A 26 10.27 -14.12 -11.52
CA THR A 26 9.91 -15.54 -11.77
C THR A 26 8.48 -15.73 -12.26
N THR A 27 7.63 -14.70 -12.17
CA THR A 27 6.25 -14.81 -12.63
C THR A 27 6.18 -14.75 -14.14
N THR A 28 5.58 -15.76 -14.74
CA THR A 28 5.37 -15.85 -16.20
C THR A 28 4.09 -15.16 -16.67
N SER A 29 3.10 -15.00 -15.77
CA SER A 29 1.86 -14.26 -16.05
C SER A 29 2.11 -12.75 -16.06
N SER A 30 1.81 -12.08 -17.16
CA SER A 30 1.92 -10.63 -17.31
C SER A 30 0.53 -9.99 -17.45
N PRO A 31 0.24 -8.89 -16.73
CA PRO A 31 1.11 -8.18 -15.80
C PRO A 31 1.21 -8.86 -14.42
N PHE A 32 2.27 -8.55 -13.66
CA PHE A 32 2.37 -8.90 -12.24
C PHE A 32 1.58 -7.88 -11.41
N VAL A 33 0.58 -8.34 -10.67
CA VAL A 33 -0.30 -7.49 -9.85
C VAL A 33 0.18 -7.49 -8.40
N LEU A 34 0.58 -6.32 -7.90
CA LEU A 34 1.18 -6.12 -6.58
C LEU A 34 0.30 -5.23 -5.70
N GLY A 35 -0.14 -5.76 -4.56
CA GLY A 35 -0.79 -4.98 -3.50
C GLY A 35 0.24 -4.29 -2.61
N LEU A 36 0.02 -3.01 -2.29
CA LEU A 36 0.97 -2.16 -1.57
C LEU A 36 0.33 -1.47 -0.35
N PRO A 37 1.03 -1.43 0.80
CA PRO A 37 0.60 -0.65 1.95
C PRO A 37 1.21 0.75 1.93
N THR A 38 0.67 1.64 2.76
CA THR A 38 1.26 2.94 3.09
C THR A 38 1.90 2.89 4.49
N GLY A 39 2.27 4.05 5.05
CA GLY A 39 2.89 4.17 6.37
C GLY A 39 4.42 4.01 6.38
N SER A 40 4.99 4.00 7.59
CA SER A 40 6.45 4.02 7.80
C SER A 40 7.12 2.65 7.64
N SER A 41 6.43 1.56 8.01
CA SER A 41 6.98 0.20 7.97
C SER A 41 7.51 -0.24 6.60
N PRO A 42 6.85 0.03 5.45
CA PRO A 42 7.35 -0.39 4.15
C PRO A 42 8.44 0.51 3.55
N GLU A 43 8.85 1.61 4.20
CA GLU A 43 9.81 2.58 3.61
C GLU A 43 11.16 1.94 3.27
N GLY A 44 11.70 1.12 4.17
CA GLY A 44 12.96 0.39 3.92
C GLY A 44 12.86 -0.57 2.74
N ILE A 45 11.70 -1.18 2.54
CA ILE A 45 11.42 -2.06 1.40
C ILE A 45 11.38 -1.24 0.11
N TYR A 46 10.63 -0.13 0.09
CA TYR A 46 10.54 0.75 -1.08
C TYR A 46 11.89 1.33 -1.49
N ALA A 47 12.71 1.78 -0.54
CA ALA A 47 14.05 2.28 -0.82
C ALA A 47 14.91 1.23 -1.55
N ARG A 48 14.82 -0.03 -1.11
CA ARG A 48 15.55 -1.16 -1.72
C ARG A 48 15.00 -1.54 -3.09
N LEU A 49 13.68 -1.53 -3.28
CA LEU A 49 13.05 -1.75 -4.59
C LEU A 49 13.45 -0.65 -5.60
N ILE A 50 13.48 0.61 -5.17
CA ILE A 50 13.96 1.73 -5.99
C ILE A 50 15.43 1.53 -6.39
N LYS A 51 16.29 1.17 -5.43
CA LYS A 51 17.71 0.87 -5.68
C LYS A 51 17.87 -0.27 -6.68
N ALA A 52 17.16 -1.38 -6.46
CA ALA A 52 17.18 -2.55 -7.33
C ALA A 52 16.75 -2.24 -8.77
N ASN A 53 15.75 -1.36 -8.94
CA ASN A 53 15.31 -0.94 -10.26
C ASN A 53 16.34 -0.07 -10.98
N LYS A 54 17.02 0.84 -10.25
CA LYS A 54 18.14 1.62 -10.81
C LYS A 54 19.33 0.74 -11.23
N GLU A 55 19.56 -0.34 -10.49
CA GLU A 55 20.60 -1.35 -10.78
C GLU A 55 20.20 -2.35 -11.87
N GLY A 56 18.97 -2.27 -12.42
CA GLY A 56 18.48 -3.20 -13.45
C GLY A 56 18.11 -4.59 -12.94
N ARG A 57 18.06 -4.81 -11.62
CA ARG A 57 17.70 -6.12 -11.02
C ARG A 57 16.21 -6.45 -11.10
N VAL A 58 15.36 -5.43 -11.31
CA VAL A 58 13.90 -5.57 -11.44
C VAL A 58 13.33 -4.47 -12.33
N SER A 59 12.31 -4.80 -13.13
CA SER A 59 11.56 -3.84 -13.95
C SER A 59 10.11 -3.77 -13.50
N PHE A 60 9.61 -2.56 -13.26
CA PHE A 60 8.23 -2.31 -12.88
C PHE A 60 7.32 -1.94 -14.08
N LYS A 61 7.85 -1.99 -15.31
CA LYS A 61 7.09 -1.64 -16.53
C LYS A 61 5.83 -2.49 -16.75
N ASN A 62 5.88 -3.77 -16.37
CA ASN A 62 4.77 -4.72 -16.48
C ASN A 62 4.19 -5.08 -15.09
N VAL A 63 4.41 -4.23 -14.10
CA VAL A 63 3.82 -4.38 -12.76
C VAL A 63 2.65 -3.42 -12.64
N VAL A 64 1.50 -3.95 -12.22
CA VAL A 64 0.29 -3.20 -11.88
C VAL A 64 0.17 -3.18 -10.36
N THR A 65 -0.03 -2.00 -9.77
CA THR A 65 -0.07 -1.83 -8.31
C THR A 65 -1.48 -1.48 -7.85
N PHE A 66 -1.89 -2.00 -6.69
CA PHE A 66 -3.11 -1.62 -5.99
C PHE A 66 -2.75 -1.25 -4.55
N ASN A 67 -3.05 -0.04 -4.11
CA ASN A 67 -2.88 0.35 -2.72
C ASN A 67 -4.04 -0.20 -1.85
N MET A 68 -3.73 -0.53 -0.59
CA MET A 68 -4.71 -1.08 0.37
C MET A 68 -5.86 -0.14 0.68
N ASP A 69 -5.48 1.10 0.95
CA ASP A 69 -6.33 2.15 1.40
C ASP A 69 -5.92 3.41 0.68
N ASP A 70 -6.85 4.33 0.66
CA ASP A 70 -6.56 5.67 0.25
C ASP A 70 -6.81 6.62 1.41
N THR A 71 -5.90 7.55 1.48
CA THR A 71 -6.02 8.71 2.33
C THR A 71 -5.79 9.92 1.44
N TRP A 72 -6.39 10.09 0.25
CA TRP A 72 -5.96 11.08 -0.77
C TRP A 72 -5.95 12.52 -0.22
N ALA A 73 -6.89 12.84 0.67
CA ALA A 73 -6.90 14.09 1.45
C ALA A 73 -5.62 14.28 2.31
N TRP A 74 -4.96 13.19 2.65
CA TRP A 74 -3.78 13.03 3.47
C TRP A 74 -2.52 12.78 2.63
N LEU A 75 -2.57 11.98 1.55
CA LEU A 75 -1.46 11.60 0.66
C LEU A 75 -0.74 12.81 0.05
N LEU A 76 -1.45 13.90 -0.24
CA LEU A 76 -0.84 15.15 -0.70
C LEU A 76 -0.02 15.85 0.39
N ARG A 77 -0.22 15.52 1.67
CA ARG A 77 0.39 16.15 2.85
C ARG A 77 1.29 15.23 3.68
N THR A 78 1.09 13.91 3.62
CA THR A 78 1.67 12.95 4.58
C THR A 78 2.37 11.75 3.95
N CYS A 79 2.26 11.53 2.64
CA CYS A 79 2.94 10.40 2.05
C CYS A 79 4.44 10.62 2.11
N SER A 80 5.14 9.68 2.76
CA SER A 80 6.60 9.65 2.80
C SER A 80 7.18 9.85 1.40
N PRO A 81 8.19 10.72 1.22
CA PRO A 81 8.84 10.95 -0.07
C PRO A 81 9.26 9.65 -0.76
N THR A 82 9.56 8.60 0.01
CA THR A 82 9.96 7.28 -0.48
C THR A 82 8.82 6.54 -1.18
N THR A 83 7.62 6.50 -0.58
CA THR A 83 6.43 5.85 -1.16
C THR A 83 6.00 6.57 -2.44
N THR A 84 5.93 7.90 -2.38
CA THR A 84 5.63 8.72 -3.57
C THR A 84 6.66 8.49 -4.67
N SER A 85 7.95 8.46 -4.31
CA SER A 85 9.04 8.18 -5.26
C SER A 85 8.91 6.79 -5.90
N PHE A 86 8.53 5.77 -5.14
CA PHE A 86 8.31 4.42 -5.68
C PHE A 86 7.22 4.42 -6.76
N LEU A 87 6.09 5.08 -6.50
CA LEU A 87 4.95 5.18 -7.42
C LEU A 87 5.13 6.21 -8.55
N GLN A 88 6.31 6.78 -8.76
CA GLN A 88 6.50 7.78 -9.81
C GLN A 88 6.39 7.19 -11.24
N PRO A 89 5.91 7.98 -12.22
CA PRO A 89 5.80 7.60 -13.63
C PRO A 89 7.09 7.07 -14.28
N ARG A 90 8.26 7.47 -13.75
CA ARG A 90 9.57 7.01 -14.23
C ARG A 90 9.81 5.52 -13.97
N ARG A 91 9.10 4.92 -13.01
CA ARG A 91 9.25 3.52 -12.60
C ARG A 91 8.05 2.68 -13.05
N HIS A 92 6.85 3.22 -12.88
CA HIS A 92 5.60 2.58 -13.25
C HIS A 92 4.88 3.39 -14.35
N PRO A 93 4.34 2.75 -15.40
CA PRO A 93 3.41 3.44 -16.29
C PRO A 93 2.24 3.99 -15.46
N PRO A 94 1.81 5.26 -15.63
CA PRO A 94 0.72 5.84 -14.83
C PRO A 94 -0.55 4.99 -14.81
N ARG A 95 -0.90 4.39 -15.96
CA ARG A 95 -2.05 3.49 -16.11
C ARG A 95 -2.01 2.22 -15.24
N ASN A 96 -0.83 1.84 -14.77
CA ASN A 96 -0.61 0.65 -13.95
C ASN A 96 -0.70 0.95 -12.45
N ILE A 97 -0.81 2.22 -12.05
CA ILE A 97 -0.91 2.63 -10.65
C ILE A 97 -2.40 2.76 -10.31
N ASN A 98 -2.84 2.02 -9.30
CA ASN A 98 -4.22 2.07 -8.80
C ASN A 98 -4.20 2.43 -7.33
N ILE A 99 -4.86 3.52 -7.01
CA ILE A 99 -5.07 4.04 -5.67
C ILE A 99 -6.55 4.45 -5.64
N LEU A 100 -7.27 4.10 -4.57
CA LEU A 100 -8.67 4.50 -4.36
C LEU A 100 -8.79 6.03 -4.34
N ASN A 101 -9.83 6.66 -4.86
CA ASN A 101 -9.99 8.12 -4.76
C ASN A 101 -10.82 8.53 -3.53
N GLY A 102 -10.17 8.92 -2.43
CA GLY A 102 -10.83 9.36 -1.19
C GLY A 102 -11.58 10.69 -1.28
N LEU A 103 -11.48 11.42 -2.41
CA LEU A 103 -12.27 12.63 -2.70
C LEU A 103 -13.40 12.37 -3.72
N ALA A 104 -13.70 11.09 -4.01
CA ALA A 104 -14.80 10.73 -4.90
C ALA A 104 -16.13 11.21 -4.32
N ALA A 105 -16.95 11.85 -5.16
CA ALA A 105 -18.31 12.27 -4.77
C ALA A 105 -19.22 11.09 -4.40
N ASP A 106 -18.99 9.93 -5.04
CA ASP A 106 -19.67 8.67 -4.76
C ASP A 106 -18.63 7.64 -4.34
N VAL A 107 -18.42 7.54 -3.02
CA VAL A 107 -17.43 6.65 -2.41
C VAL A 107 -17.78 5.18 -2.63
N GLU A 108 -19.06 4.82 -2.55
CA GLU A 108 -19.51 3.43 -2.75
C GLU A 108 -19.23 2.99 -4.19
N LYS A 109 -19.49 3.87 -5.17
CA LYS A 109 -19.13 3.61 -6.56
C LYS A 109 -17.61 3.49 -6.75
N GLU A 110 -16.81 4.34 -6.12
CA GLU A 110 -15.34 4.24 -6.17
C GLU A 110 -14.85 2.89 -5.63
N CYS A 111 -15.38 2.45 -4.49
CA CYS A 111 -15.07 1.14 -3.91
C CYS A 111 -15.46 0.00 -4.88
N ALA A 112 -16.66 0.05 -5.46
CA ALA A 112 -17.14 -0.95 -6.40
C ALA A 112 -16.31 -1.00 -7.70
N ASP A 113 -15.93 0.17 -8.23
CA ASP A 113 -15.07 0.29 -9.42
C ASP A 113 -13.66 -0.25 -9.15
N TYR A 114 -13.13 -0.03 -7.95
CA TYR A 114 -11.83 -0.54 -7.53
C TYR A 114 -11.82 -2.07 -7.46
N GLU A 115 -12.85 -2.68 -6.85
CA GLU A 115 -13.05 -4.13 -6.84
C GLU A 115 -13.21 -4.71 -8.25
N ALA A 116 -14.00 -4.04 -9.10
CA ALA A 116 -14.18 -4.43 -10.49
C ALA A 116 -12.85 -4.36 -11.26
N LYS A 117 -12.00 -3.37 -10.95
CA LYS A 117 -10.68 -3.22 -11.56
C LYS A 117 -9.73 -4.33 -11.13
N ILE A 118 -9.70 -4.70 -9.85
CA ILE A 118 -8.92 -5.85 -9.35
C ILE A 118 -9.36 -7.13 -10.07
N LYS A 119 -10.67 -7.36 -10.18
CA LYS A 119 -11.25 -8.53 -10.88
C LYS A 119 -10.87 -8.59 -12.36
N LYS A 120 -10.74 -7.46 -13.05
CA LYS A 120 -10.28 -7.42 -14.46
C LYS A 120 -8.86 -7.96 -14.65
N TYR A 121 -7.99 -7.85 -13.64
CA TYR A 121 -6.66 -8.45 -13.66
C TYR A 121 -6.65 -9.91 -13.16
N GLY A 122 -7.81 -10.46 -12.80
CA GLY A 122 -8.00 -11.82 -12.33
C GLY A 122 -7.64 -12.00 -10.85
N ARG A 123 -6.41 -11.68 -10.45
CA ARG A 123 -5.96 -11.77 -9.06
C ARG A 123 -4.82 -10.82 -8.73
N ILE A 124 -4.66 -10.53 -7.45
CA ILE A 124 -3.41 -9.96 -6.91
C ILE A 124 -2.40 -11.10 -6.73
N ASN A 125 -1.21 -10.99 -7.32
CA ASN A 125 -0.17 -12.02 -7.24
C ASN A 125 0.54 -12.04 -5.88
N LEU A 126 0.75 -10.85 -5.31
CA LEU A 126 1.37 -10.66 -4.02
C LEU A 126 0.78 -9.41 -3.38
N PHE A 127 0.40 -9.49 -2.11
CA PHE A 127 -0.05 -8.35 -1.33
C PHE A 127 0.93 -8.13 -0.18
N LEU A 128 1.66 -7.01 -0.18
CA LEU A 128 2.46 -6.57 0.95
C LEU A 128 1.57 -5.80 1.93
N GLY A 129 1.59 -6.17 3.20
CA GLY A 129 0.80 -5.52 4.25
C GLY A 129 1.62 -5.24 5.49
N GLY A 130 1.22 -4.21 6.24
CA GLY A 130 1.67 -3.96 7.61
C GLY A 130 0.55 -4.25 8.59
N LEU A 131 0.91 -4.62 9.82
CA LEU A 131 -0.04 -4.76 10.92
C LEU A 131 0.04 -3.53 11.82
N GLY A 132 -1.12 -3.02 12.22
CA GLY A 132 -1.24 -2.03 13.28
C GLY A 132 -0.92 -2.61 14.67
N PRO A 133 -0.79 -1.76 15.70
CA PRO A 133 -0.52 -2.21 17.07
C PRO A 133 -1.61 -3.16 17.60
N GLU A 134 -2.86 -2.96 17.18
CA GLU A 134 -4.01 -3.81 17.53
C GLU A 134 -4.18 -5.01 16.57
N GLY A 135 -3.23 -5.24 15.66
CA GLY A 135 -3.27 -6.33 14.69
C GLY A 135 -4.17 -6.09 13.48
N HIS A 136 -4.68 -4.87 13.27
CA HIS A 136 -5.45 -4.53 12.07
C HIS A 136 -4.58 -4.58 10.81
N LEU A 137 -5.20 -4.92 9.68
CA LEU A 137 -4.61 -4.88 8.35
C LEU A 137 -5.29 -3.77 7.54
N ALA A 138 -4.52 -2.81 7.02
CA ALA A 138 -5.07 -1.56 6.50
C ALA A 138 -5.96 -0.91 7.57
N PHE A 139 -7.08 -0.28 7.20
CA PHE A 139 -8.08 0.22 8.15
C PHE A 139 -9.13 -0.82 8.58
N ASN A 140 -8.84 -2.12 8.50
CA ASN A 140 -9.74 -3.16 9.00
C ASN A 140 -9.53 -3.38 10.50
N GLU A 141 -10.11 -2.48 11.29
CA GLU A 141 -10.08 -2.50 12.75
C GLU A 141 -10.85 -3.69 13.35
N ALA A 142 -10.67 -3.89 14.66
CA ALA A 142 -11.42 -4.87 15.43
C ALA A 142 -12.93 -4.73 15.21
N GLY A 143 -13.61 -5.84 14.92
CA GLY A 143 -15.04 -5.86 14.56
C GLY A 143 -15.31 -5.83 13.06
N SER A 144 -14.29 -5.60 12.21
CA SER A 144 -14.43 -5.74 10.77
C SER A 144 -14.80 -7.18 10.37
N SER A 145 -15.73 -7.33 9.43
CA SER A 145 -16.11 -8.65 8.90
C SER A 145 -14.93 -9.31 8.19
N ARG A 146 -14.79 -10.63 8.38
CA ARG A 146 -13.76 -11.45 7.71
C ARG A 146 -13.92 -11.50 6.20
N ASP A 147 -15.15 -11.35 5.72
CA ASP A 147 -15.50 -11.37 4.30
C ASP A 147 -15.79 -9.95 3.77
N SER A 148 -15.30 -8.93 4.49
CA SER A 148 -15.45 -7.54 4.05
C SER A 148 -14.71 -7.29 2.74
N ILE A 149 -15.30 -6.42 1.92
CA ILE A 149 -14.73 -5.90 0.68
C ILE A 149 -14.30 -4.45 0.87
N THR A 150 -13.73 -3.86 -0.18
CA THR A 150 -13.43 -2.43 -0.23
C THR A 150 -14.68 -1.62 0.14
N ARG A 151 -14.56 -0.74 1.14
CA ARG A 151 -15.69 0.03 1.70
C ARG A 151 -15.18 1.31 2.36
N LYS A 152 -16.08 2.27 2.57
CA LYS A 152 -15.82 3.38 3.50
C LYS A 152 -15.73 2.85 4.94
N VAL A 153 -14.75 3.34 5.69
CA VAL A 153 -14.56 3.02 7.11
C VAL A 153 -14.37 4.31 7.90
N ASP A 154 -14.93 4.33 9.11
CA ASP A 154 -14.65 5.39 10.07
C ASP A 154 -13.39 5.01 10.86
N LEU A 155 -12.49 5.98 11.07
CA LEU A 155 -11.27 5.75 11.83
C LEU A 155 -11.57 5.74 13.33
N VAL A 156 -11.02 4.75 14.02
CA VAL A 156 -11.05 4.70 15.49
C VAL A 156 -10.01 5.65 16.10
N GLU A 157 -10.23 6.06 17.34
CA GLU A 157 -9.38 7.02 18.06
C GLU A 157 -7.91 6.59 18.12
N SER A 158 -7.64 5.30 18.34
CA SER A 158 -6.28 4.76 18.38
C SER A 158 -5.54 4.95 17.05
N THR A 159 -6.24 4.83 15.92
CA THR A 159 -5.68 5.01 14.58
C THR A 159 -5.48 6.48 14.23
N ILE A 160 -6.40 7.35 14.65
CA ILE A 160 -6.24 8.81 14.57
C ILE A 160 -4.97 9.24 15.32
N LYS A 161 -4.80 8.76 16.56
CA LYS A 161 -3.64 9.06 17.41
C LYS A 161 -2.34 8.51 16.83
N ALA A 162 -2.34 7.28 16.32
CA ALA A 162 -1.17 6.67 15.70
C ALA A 162 -0.73 7.41 14.42
N ASN A 163 -1.70 7.95 13.66
CA ASN A 163 -1.45 8.65 12.41
C ASN A 163 -1.20 10.17 12.60
N SER A 164 -1.54 10.76 13.75
CA SER A 164 -1.32 12.20 14.02
C SER A 164 0.14 12.63 13.89
N ARG A 165 1.09 11.71 14.10
CA ARG A 165 2.53 11.92 13.85
C ARG A 165 2.83 12.40 12.42
N PHE A 166 2.00 12.02 11.44
CA PHE A 166 2.13 12.47 10.07
C PHE A 166 1.54 13.88 9.83
N PHE A 167 0.84 14.44 10.82
CA PHE A 167 0.17 15.75 10.79
C PHE A 167 0.78 16.77 11.75
N GLY A 168 2.00 16.52 12.23
CA GLY A 168 2.62 17.36 13.25
C GLY A 168 2.01 17.14 14.64
N ASN A 169 1.53 15.92 14.91
CA ASN A 169 0.83 15.52 16.14
C ASN A 169 -0.51 16.24 16.36
N ASP A 170 -1.18 16.65 15.28
CA ASP A 170 -2.50 17.28 15.30
C ASP A 170 -3.59 16.26 14.91
N GLU A 171 -4.31 15.75 15.90
CA GLU A 171 -5.38 14.75 15.72
C GLU A 171 -6.62 15.30 14.99
N ALA A 172 -6.90 16.61 15.06
CA ALA A 172 -8.05 17.19 14.37
C ALA A 172 -7.87 17.12 12.84
N ARG A 173 -6.63 17.25 12.37
CA ARG A 173 -6.27 17.06 10.96
C ARG A 173 -6.34 15.60 10.52
N CYS A 174 -6.33 14.66 11.46
CA CYS A 174 -6.57 13.25 11.24
C CYS A 174 -8.06 12.87 11.19
N GLN A 175 -8.97 13.80 11.45
CA GLN A 175 -10.41 13.55 11.40
C GLN A 175 -11.07 14.33 10.26
N SER A 176 -10.45 15.41 9.81
CA SER A 176 -10.94 16.24 8.72
C SER A 176 -10.81 15.53 7.37
N THR A 177 -11.84 14.78 7.00
CA THR A 177 -12.22 14.63 5.59
C THR A 177 -13.23 15.74 5.32
N PRO A 178 -13.08 16.58 4.28
CA PRO A 178 -14.13 17.53 3.90
C PRO A 178 -15.44 16.83 3.54
#